data_AF-D7FGT1-F1
#
_entry.id   AF-D7FGT1-F1
#
_cell.length_a   1.000
_cell.length_b   1.000
_cell.length_c   1.000
_cell.angle_alpha   90.00
_cell.angle_beta   90.00
_cell.angle_gamma   90.00
#
_symmetry.space_group_name_H-M   'P 1'
#
loop_
_entity.id
_entity.type
_entity.pdbx_description
1 polymer ?
#
loop_
_entity_poly.entity_id
_entity_poly.type
_entity_poly.pdbx_seq_one_letter_code
_entity_poly.pdbx_strand_id
1 'polypeptide(L)'
;MFSEIVSPFSLLFLVGVAHGLIETCEDLQAAFNLTQTQDVIDEIHPFQDIECETFTNMTMTSNTLTLNSSENLDNFFGSSSLTNVRLVVTNGAELIWETHVNFIGDEEVELMVDGGAVFVGEGSTVHFLNDLEMEDIRIINERDEDSDFASFVRSGGCVWTAGSFIVDGEATFTRCDITGAGESPPGPGGAIYVGATGSVSFNQGVAISETFITDDFGGQGGGIYNLGEVTIAGDSRFEDISASSGVAIYNGEGAEFYFTNDASAFFRDLNNRDSVGSGLTNLGYFEFSGPALFVEADAPVIVATETSQTILSENSAFWTFDEEFGEALSVDEAADFTIPASVVFVGFE
;
A
#
# COMPACT_ATOMS: atom_id res chain seq x y z
N MET A 1 -52.35 -39.35 25.88
CA MET A 1 -50.89 -39.28 25.87
C MET A 1 -50.51 -38.48 24.63
N PHE A 2 -50.52 -37.15 24.74
CA PHE A 2 -50.09 -36.24 23.68
C PHE A 2 -49.06 -35.32 24.33
N SER A 3 -47.80 -35.48 23.94
CA SER A 3 -46.68 -34.64 24.34
C SER A 3 -46.56 -33.55 23.28
N GLU A 4 -46.97 -32.32 23.62
CA GLU A 4 -46.71 -31.16 22.79
C GLU A 4 -45.21 -30.87 22.81
N ILE A 5 -44.62 -30.86 21.61
CA ILE A 5 -43.22 -30.57 21.36
C ILE A 5 -43.05 -29.06 21.40
N VAL A 6 -42.13 -28.64 22.27
CA VAL A 6 -41.73 -27.25 22.52
C VAL A 6 -41.28 -26.60 21.21
N SER A 7 -41.93 -25.49 20.85
CA SER A 7 -41.54 -24.61 19.75
C SER A 7 -40.13 -24.07 19.99
N PRO A 8 -39.22 -24.09 19.00
CA PRO A 8 -37.98 -23.34 19.11
C PRO A 8 -38.35 -21.85 19.13
N PHE A 9 -37.96 -21.19 20.21
CA PHE A 9 -37.94 -19.73 20.30
C PHE A 9 -36.92 -19.26 19.25
N SER A 10 -37.41 -18.84 18.08
CA SER A 10 -36.65 -17.99 17.17
C SER A 10 -36.42 -16.67 17.89
N LEU A 11 -35.29 -16.54 18.57
CA LEU A 11 -34.76 -15.24 18.96
C LEU A 11 -34.53 -14.47 17.65
N LEU A 12 -35.48 -13.62 17.27
CA LEU A 12 -35.20 -12.55 16.33
C LEU A 12 -34.17 -11.65 17.03
N PHE A 13 -32.89 -11.87 16.74
CA PHE A 13 -31.90 -10.83 16.87
C PHE A 13 -32.32 -9.76 15.85
N LEU A 14 -32.99 -8.70 16.35
CA LEU A 14 -33.05 -7.46 15.62
C LEU A 14 -31.60 -7.02 15.49
N VAL A 15 -31.04 -7.15 14.30
CA VAL A 15 -29.73 -6.61 13.94
C VAL A 15 -29.88 -5.10 14.09
N GLY A 16 -29.55 -4.61 15.28
CA GLY A 16 -29.56 -3.20 15.59
C GLY A 16 -28.31 -2.62 14.98
N VAL A 17 -28.45 -2.02 13.79
CA VAL A 17 -27.40 -1.17 13.22
C VAL A 17 -27.25 0.01 14.18
N ALA A 18 -26.20 -0.02 15.00
CA ALA A 18 -25.81 1.14 15.77
C ALA A 18 -25.40 2.21 14.76
N HIS A 19 -25.99 3.39 14.88
CA HIS A 19 -25.60 4.58 14.14
C HIS A 19 -25.06 5.56 15.18
N GLY A 20 -23.75 5.65 15.27
CA GLY A 20 -23.00 6.66 15.99
C GLY A 20 -22.41 7.68 15.03
N LEU A 21 -22.17 8.89 15.52
CA LEU A 21 -21.32 9.87 14.85
C LEU A 21 -19.92 9.72 15.45
N ILE A 22 -18.92 9.52 14.61
CA ILE A 22 -17.51 9.41 15.00
C ILE A 22 -16.88 10.80 14.98
N GLU A 23 -16.54 11.32 16.16
CA GLU A 23 -15.88 12.63 16.30
C GLU A 23 -14.51 12.54 16.99
N THR A 24 -14.25 11.46 17.74
CA THR A 24 -13.06 11.30 18.57
C THR A 24 -12.39 9.95 18.38
N CYS A 25 -11.14 9.82 18.86
CA CYS A 25 -10.41 8.55 18.88
C CYS A 25 -11.17 7.47 19.69
N GLU A 26 -11.84 7.86 20.78
CA GLU A 26 -12.66 6.96 21.60
C GLU A 26 -13.89 6.44 20.84
N ASP A 27 -14.56 7.29 20.06
CA ASP A 27 -15.71 6.89 19.24
C ASP A 27 -15.28 5.90 18.16
N LEU A 28 -14.19 6.19 17.46
CA LEU A 28 -13.63 5.31 16.42
C LEU A 28 -13.25 3.95 17.03
N GLN A 29 -12.57 3.95 18.18
CA GLN A 29 -12.23 2.72 18.88
C GLN A 29 -13.46 1.94 19.34
N ALA A 30 -14.52 2.64 19.79
CA ALA A 30 -15.78 2.01 20.18
C ALA A 30 -16.47 1.33 18.98
N ALA A 31 -16.48 1.97 17.81
CA ALA A 31 -17.01 1.39 16.57
C ALA A 31 -16.27 0.10 16.20
N PHE A 32 -14.93 0.12 16.21
CA PHE A 32 -14.11 -1.07 15.96
C PHE A 32 -14.31 -2.19 17.00
N ASN A 33 -14.56 -1.85 18.26
CA ASN A 33 -14.87 -2.85 19.28
C ASN A 33 -16.26 -3.48 19.08
N LEU A 34 -17.23 -2.71 18.56
CA LEU A 34 -18.58 -3.21 18.34
C LEU A 34 -18.64 -4.23 17.18
N THR A 35 -17.73 -4.12 16.19
CA THR A 35 -17.60 -5.08 15.08
C THR A 35 -17.23 -6.49 15.53
N GLN A 36 -16.78 -6.68 16.77
CA GLN A 36 -16.55 -8.02 17.33
C GLN A 36 -17.85 -8.80 17.55
N THR A 37 -19.01 -8.14 17.50
CA THR A 37 -20.31 -8.74 17.83
C THR A 37 -21.38 -8.58 16.76
N GLN A 38 -21.26 -7.59 15.88
CA GLN A 38 -22.25 -7.27 14.85
C GLN A 38 -21.64 -6.43 13.73
N ASP A 39 -22.34 -6.31 12.60
CA ASP A 39 -22.03 -5.29 11.61
C ASP A 39 -22.34 -3.89 12.16
N VAL A 40 -21.52 -2.91 11.79
CA VAL A 40 -21.58 -1.53 12.27
C VAL A 40 -21.63 -0.58 11.07
N ILE A 41 -22.54 0.40 11.13
CA ILE A 41 -22.64 1.47 10.14
C ILE A 41 -22.70 2.77 10.91
N ASP A 42 -21.59 3.48 10.95
CA ASP A 42 -21.49 4.76 11.63
C ASP A 42 -21.24 5.88 10.62
N GLU A 43 -21.49 7.11 11.05
CA GLU A 43 -21.23 8.31 10.26
C GLU A 43 -19.95 8.98 10.78
N ILE A 44 -19.11 9.49 9.89
CA ILE A 44 -17.96 10.32 10.21
C ILE A 44 -18.18 11.73 9.65
N HIS A 45 -17.88 12.73 10.47
CA HIS A 45 -17.96 14.11 10.01
C HIS A 45 -16.76 14.39 9.08
N PRO A 46 -16.98 14.68 7.79
CA PRO A 46 -15.88 15.14 6.94
C PRO A 46 -15.39 16.46 7.52
N PHE A 47 -14.10 16.77 7.53
CA PHE A 47 -13.45 17.88 8.27
C PHE A 47 -13.18 17.66 9.76
N GLN A 48 -13.46 16.48 10.31
CA GLN A 48 -13.04 16.15 11.67
C GLN A 48 -11.64 15.54 11.68
N ASP A 49 -10.78 16.12 12.52
CA ASP A 49 -9.50 15.52 12.87
C ASP A 49 -9.72 14.58 14.07
N ILE A 50 -9.35 13.31 13.89
CA ILE A 50 -9.35 12.28 14.93
C ILE A 50 -7.91 12.03 15.32
N GLU A 51 -7.53 12.56 16.49
CA GLU A 51 -6.19 12.42 17.05
C GLU A 51 -6.23 11.48 18.26
N CYS A 52 -5.38 10.47 18.25
CA CYS A 52 -5.12 9.64 19.41
C CYS A 52 -3.85 10.13 20.14
N GLU A 53 -3.88 10.20 21.47
CA GLU A 53 -2.73 10.67 22.28
C GLU A 53 -1.46 9.85 22.04
N THR A 54 -1.64 8.57 21.72
CA THR A 54 -0.58 7.64 21.36
C THR A 54 -1.01 6.86 20.14
N PHE A 55 -0.04 6.35 19.39
CA PHE A 55 -0.31 5.46 18.27
C PHE A 55 -1.18 4.27 18.68
N THR A 56 -2.40 4.23 18.14
CA THR A 56 -3.48 3.35 18.61
C THR A 56 -3.94 2.41 17.50
N ASN A 57 -3.88 1.10 17.79
CA ASN A 57 -4.42 0.07 16.91
C ASN A 57 -5.95 -0.04 17.03
N MET A 58 -6.64 0.27 15.94
CA MET A 58 -8.07 0.03 15.74
C MET A 58 -8.23 -1.35 15.09
N THR A 59 -8.57 -2.37 15.90
CA THR A 59 -8.56 -3.77 15.44
C THR A 59 -9.96 -4.31 15.23
N MET A 60 -10.23 -4.84 14.03
CA MET A 60 -11.41 -5.65 13.73
C MET A 60 -11.00 -7.06 13.28
N THR A 61 -11.72 -8.06 13.78
CA THR A 61 -11.44 -9.48 13.48
C THR A 61 -12.66 -10.24 12.96
N SER A 62 -13.79 -9.55 12.80
CA SER A 62 -15.05 -10.11 12.31
C SER A 62 -15.98 -9.00 11.85
N ASN A 63 -17.01 -9.37 11.09
CA ASN A 63 -18.10 -8.50 10.63
C ASN A 63 -17.60 -7.32 9.78
N THR A 64 -18.54 -6.46 9.41
CA THR A 64 -18.31 -5.27 8.56
C THR A 64 -18.38 -4.00 9.39
N LEU A 65 -17.46 -3.06 9.16
CA LEU A 65 -17.62 -1.66 9.54
C LEU A 65 -17.75 -0.81 8.29
N THR A 66 -18.83 -0.05 8.19
CA THR A 66 -19.01 0.98 7.16
C THR A 66 -19.02 2.35 7.81
N LEU A 67 -18.11 3.22 7.39
CA LEU A 67 -18.02 4.61 7.83
C LEU A 67 -18.50 5.52 6.70
N ASN A 68 -19.74 5.99 6.81
CA ASN A 68 -20.37 6.87 5.84
C ASN A 68 -20.08 8.34 6.16
N SER A 69 -20.21 9.21 5.18
CA SER A 69 -20.19 10.65 5.48
C SER A 69 -21.45 11.07 6.24
N SER A 70 -21.31 11.88 7.30
CA SER A 70 -22.46 12.55 7.93
C SER A 70 -23.05 13.68 7.06
N GLU A 71 -22.36 14.07 6.00
CA GLU A 71 -22.73 15.16 5.10
C GLU A 71 -22.92 14.65 3.67
N ASN A 72 -23.61 15.43 2.83
CA ASN A 72 -23.76 15.08 1.42
C ASN A 72 -22.50 15.44 0.62
N LEU A 73 -21.71 14.42 0.25
CA LEU A 73 -20.47 14.53 -0.53
C LEU A 73 -20.65 15.13 -1.94
N ASP A 74 -21.87 15.13 -2.51
CA ASP A 74 -22.13 15.71 -3.84
C ASP A 74 -21.79 17.21 -3.93
N ASN A 75 -21.74 17.90 -2.79
CA ASN A 75 -21.52 19.35 -2.73
C ASN A 75 -20.26 19.76 -1.96
N PHE A 76 -19.56 18.82 -1.32
CA PHE A 76 -18.43 19.10 -0.44
C PHE A 76 -17.35 18.02 -0.59
N PHE A 77 -16.15 18.45 -0.94
CA PHE A 77 -14.92 17.67 -0.77
C PHE A 77 -14.42 17.91 0.65
N GLY A 78 -14.78 17.02 1.57
CA GLY A 78 -14.22 17.05 2.92
C GLY A 78 -13.45 15.78 3.21
N SER A 79 -12.34 15.94 3.92
CA SER A 79 -11.46 14.87 4.37
C SER A 79 -11.51 14.75 5.89
N SER A 80 -11.34 13.54 6.40
CA SER A 80 -11.10 13.29 7.82
C SER A 80 -9.64 12.94 8.02
N SER A 81 -8.96 13.63 8.94
CA SER A 81 -7.55 13.35 9.26
C SER A 81 -7.48 12.39 10.44
N LEU A 82 -6.65 11.37 10.34
CA LEU A 82 -6.41 10.37 11.39
C LEU A 82 -4.96 10.47 11.83
N THR A 83 -4.73 11.05 13.02
CA THR A 83 -3.39 11.19 13.58
C THR A 83 -3.14 10.12 14.63
N ASN A 84 -2.01 9.40 14.51
CA ASN A 84 -1.64 8.32 15.43
C ASN A 84 -2.66 7.17 15.47
N VAL A 85 -3.30 6.87 14.33
CA VAL A 85 -4.27 5.79 14.18
C VAL A 85 -3.72 4.73 13.24
N ARG A 86 -3.84 3.46 13.62
CA ARG A 86 -3.57 2.32 12.75
C ARG A 86 -4.77 1.39 12.64
N LEU A 87 -5.19 1.08 11.43
CA LEU A 87 -6.29 0.17 11.15
C LEU A 87 -5.77 -1.24 10.96
N VAL A 88 -6.34 -2.19 11.69
CA VAL A 88 -5.96 -3.61 11.65
C VAL A 88 -7.19 -4.44 11.35
N VAL A 89 -7.31 -4.90 10.11
CA VAL A 89 -8.47 -5.65 9.61
C VAL A 89 -8.04 -7.08 9.31
N THR A 90 -8.59 -8.07 10.02
CA THR A 90 -8.12 -9.46 9.96
C THR A 90 -9.25 -10.49 10.03
N ASN A 91 -8.92 -11.76 9.80
CA ASN A 91 -9.81 -12.91 9.97
C ASN A 91 -11.12 -12.82 9.16
N GLY A 92 -11.08 -12.22 7.97
CA GLY A 92 -12.23 -12.07 7.10
C GLY A 92 -13.15 -10.90 7.45
N ALA A 93 -12.71 -10.00 8.34
CA ALA A 93 -13.40 -8.72 8.56
C ALA A 93 -13.30 -7.80 7.34
N GLU A 94 -14.25 -6.87 7.22
CA GLU A 94 -14.36 -5.91 6.13
C GLU A 94 -14.52 -4.49 6.68
N LEU A 95 -13.71 -3.56 6.19
CA LEU A 95 -13.81 -2.13 6.44
C LEU A 95 -14.13 -1.39 5.13
N ILE A 96 -15.18 -0.59 5.15
CA ILE A 96 -15.56 0.30 4.05
C ILE A 96 -15.56 1.73 4.58
N TRP A 97 -14.85 2.63 3.90
CA TRP A 97 -14.69 4.02 4.28
C TRP A 97 -15.12 4.94 3.13
N GLU A 98 -16.17 5.73 3.33
CA GLU A 98 -16.80 6.50 2.25
C GLU A 98 -16.16 7.87 1.99
N THR A 99 -15.62 8.53 3.03
CA THR A 99 -15.04 9.88 2.90
C THR A 99 -13.60 9.83 2.42
N HIS A 100 -13.09 10.97 1.94
CA HIS A 100 -11.63 11.14 1.85
C HIS A 100 -11.05 10.99 3.27
N VAL A 101 -9.99 10.21 3.41
CA VAL A 101 -9.23 10.04 4.65
C VAL A 101 -7.74 10.34 4.44
N ASN A 102 -7.16 11.07 5.39
CA ASN A 102 -5.73 11.35 5.44
C ASN A 102 -5.15 10.73 6.73
N PHE A 103 -4.19 9.82 6.60
CA PHE A 103 -3.44 9.26 7.73
C PHE A 103 -2.17 10.06 7.95
N ILE A 104 -2.00 10.55 9.17
CA ILE A 104 -0.83 11.34 9.56
C ILE A 104 -0.10 10.58 10.66
N GLY A 105 1.11 10.13 10.36
CA GLY A 105 2.01 9.57 11.35
C GLY A 105 2.63 10.66 12.23
N ASP A 106 3.29 10.22 13.30
CA ASP A 106 4.15 11.08 14.11
C ASP A 106 5.60 10.63 13.86
N GLU A 107 6.42 11.52 13.29
CA GLU A 107 7.83 11.25 12.96
C GLU A 107 8.66 10.84 14.19
N GLU A 108 8.22 11.19 15.40
CA GLU A 108 8.87 10.81 16.66
C GLU A 108 8.43 9.44 17.18
N VAL A 109 7.34 8.87 16.64
CA VAL A 109 6.80 7.58 17.10
C VAL A 109 7.37 6.45 16.28
N GLU A 110 8.21 5.65 16.92
CA GLU A 110 8.85 4.50 16.30
C GLU A 110 7.90 3.29 16.32
N LEU A 111 7.45 2.88 15.13
CA LEU A 111 6.52 1.76 14.99
C LEU A 111 7.25 0.45 14.75
N MET A 112 7.07 -0.52 15.65
CA MET A 112 7.59 -1.88 15.52
C MET A 112 6.52 -2.86 14.98
N VAL A 113 5.72 -2.42 14.01
CA VAL A 113 4.59 -3.17 13.43
C VAL A 113 4.71 -3.26 11.90
N ASP A 114 4.00 -4.20 11.28
CA ASP A 114 3.83 -4.24 9.82
C ASP A 114 2.64 -3.36 9.40
N GLY A 115 2.77 -2.55 8.35
CA GLY A 115 1.70 -1.64 7.90
C GLY A 115 1.45 -0.50 8.88
N GLY A 116 2.17 0.62 8.74
CA GLY A 116 2.12 1.72 9.71
C GLY A 116 0.75 2.39 9.85
N ALA A 117 0.01 2.64 8.77
CA ALA A 117 -1.39 3.09 8.86
C ALA A 117 -2.38 1.95 8.74
N VAL A 118 -2.16 1.02 7.80
CA VAL A 118 -3.15 -0.02 7.48
C VAL A 118 -2.48 -1.39 7.39
N PHE A 119 -3.06 -2.34 8.12
CA PHE A 119 -2.74 -3.75 8.05
C PHE A 119 -3.99 -4.55 7.66
N VAL A 120 -3.92 -5.28 6.56
CA VAL A 120 -4.99 -6.15 6.06
C VAL A 120 -4.54 -7.61 6.07
N GLY A 121 -5.12 -8.41 6.96
CA GLY A 121 -4.85 -9.84 7.05
C GLY A 121 -5.45 -10.65 5.90
N GLU A 122 -5.02 -11.91 5.77
CA GLU A 122 -5.55 -12.82 4.76
C GLU A 122 -7.08 -12.96 4.85
N GLY A 123 -7.73 -12.88 3.70
CA GLY A 123 -9.19 -12.98 3.55
C GLY A 123 -9.97 -11.74 4.01
N SER A 124 -9.31 -10.72 4.54
CA SER A 124 -9.93 -9.45 4.95
C SER A 124 -9.92 -8.41 3.84
N THR A 125 -10.76 -7.37 3.98
CA THR A 125 -10.88 -6.28 3.01
C THR A 125 -10.86 -4.92 3.68
N VAL A 126 -10.11 -3.99 3.09
CA VAL A 126 -10.21 -2.55 3.34
C VAL A 126 -10.52 -1.86 2.03
N HIS A 127 -11.61 -1.09 1.98
CA HIS A 127 -12.06 -0.37 0.79
C HIS A 127 -12.32 1.10 1.09
N PHE A 128 -11.49 1.98 0.54
CA PHE A 128 -11.70 3.42 0.54
C PHE A 128 -12.46 3.81 -0.72
N LEU A 129 -13.67 4.35 -0.58
CA LEU A 129 -14.54 4.74 -1.71
C LEU A 129 -14.16 6.11 -2.30
N ASN A 130 -13.19 6.79 -1.70
CA ASN A 130 -12.75 8.13 -2.07
C ASN A 130 -11.23 8.24 -1.98
N ASP A 131 -10.72 9.47 -2.07
CA ASP A 131 -9.29 9.74 -2.02
C ASP A 131 -8.67 9.28 -0.69
N LEU A 132 -7.43 8.81 -0.78
CA LEU A 132 -6.64 8.33 0.34
C LEU A 132 -5.29 9.03 0.34
N GLU A 133 -4.96 9.67 1.46
CA GLU A 133 -3.64 10.25 1.69
C GLU A 133 -2.99 9.57 2.89
N MET A 134 -1.69 9.28 2.80
CA MET A 134 -0.86 8.82 3.91
C MET A 134 0.44 9.60 3.93
N GLU A 135 0.76 10.21 5.08
CA GLU A 135 1.91 11.08 5.25
C GLU A 135 2.63 10.81 6.58
N ASP A 136 3.96 10.90 6.55
CA ASP A 136 4.83 10.88 7.75
C ASP A 136 4.74 9.60 8.59
N ILE A 137 4.52 8.47 7.92
CA ILE A 137 4.42 7.17 8.57
C ILE A 137 5.77 6.48 8.53
N ARG A 138 6.35 6.27 9.72
CA ARG A 138 7.68 5.67 9.84
C ARG A 138 7.66 4.38 10.64
N ILE A 139 8.24 3.33 10.06
CA ILE A 139 8.51 2.05 10.72
C ILE A 139 10.00 1.98 11.05
N ILE A 140 10.33 1.57 12.27
CA ILE A 140 11.73 1.34 12.67
C ILE A 140 11.91 -0.10 13.11
N ASN A 141 12.82 -0.78 12.43
CA ASN A 141 13.28 -2.11 12.79
C ASN A 141 14.47 -1.98 13.74
N GLU A 142 14.17 -1.88 15.03
CA GLU A 142 15.17 -1.90 16.09
C GLU A 142 15.42 -3.32 16.61
N ARG A 143 16.61 -3.49 17.18
CA ARG A 143 16.98 -4.72 17.89
C ARG A 143 16.34 -4.69 19.27
N ASP A 144 15.73 -5.81 19.67
CA ASP A 144 15.34 -6.01 21.07
C ASP A 144 16.61 -6.06 21.94
N GLU A 145 16.73 -5.14 22.89
CA GLU A 145 17.92 -4.97 23.75
C GLU A 145 18.33 -6.26 24.47
N ASP A 146 17.37 -7.17 24.68
CA ASP A 146 17.58 -8.45 25.38
C ASP A 146 17.91 -9.64 24.44
N SER A 147 17.91 -9.44 23.12
CA SER A 147 18.13 -10.51 22.15
C SER A 147 19.43 -10.33 21.37
N ASP A 148 20.34 -11.30 21.52
CA ASP A 148 21.59 -11.36 20.75
C ASP A 148 21.40 -11.75 19.28
N PHE A 149 20.18 -12.15 18.87
CA PHE A 149 19.96 -12.75 17.54
C PHE A 149 18.57 -12.50 16.91
N ALA A 150 17.64 -11.80 17.56
CA ALA A 150 16.33 -11.54 16.97
C ALA A 150 16.32 -10.17 16.29
N SER A 151 16.59 -10.16 14.98
CA SER A 151 16.17 -9.04 14.14
C SER A 151 14.69 -9.22 13.81
N PHE A 152 13.88 -8.23 14.13
CA PHE A 152 12.52 -8.15 13.60
C PHE A 152 12.58 -7.35 12.31
N VAL A 153 12.12 -7.96 11.22
CA VAL A 153 12.03 -7.31 9.92
C VAL A 153 10.55 -7.01 9.68
N ARG A 154 10.15 -5.76 9.91
CA ARG A 154 8.80 -5.27 9.59
C ARG A 154 8.75 -4.70 8.19
N SER A 155 7.62 -4.88 7.53
CA SER A 155 7.39 -4.54 6.12
C SER A 155 6.16 -3.64 5.95
N GLY A 156 6.09 -2.91 4.83
CA GLY A 156 4.93 -2.07 4.50
C GLY A 156 4.88 -0.80 5.35
N GLY A 157 5.66 0.23 5.02
CA GLY A 157 5.76 1.46 5.81
C GLY A 157 4.39 2.08 6.08
N CYS A 158 3.62 2.35 5.04
CA CYS A 158 2.24 2.84 5.17
C CYS A 158 1.22 1.71 5.18
N VAL A 159 1.32 0.77 4.24
CA VAL A 159 0.34 -0.31 4.05
C VAL A 159 1.01 -1.68 4.01
N TRP A 160 0.44 -2.63 4.74
CA TRP A 160 0.73 -4.05 4.59
C TRP A 160 -0.57 -4.81 4.31
N THR A 161 -0.59 -5.65 3.28
CA THR A 161 -1.78 -6.45 2.96
C THR A 161 -1.44 -7.88 2.54
N ALA A 162 -2.14 -8.84 3.13
CA ALA A 162 -2.31 -10.20 2.62
C ALA A 162 -3.78 -10.50 2.26
N GLY A 163 -4.66 -9.49 2.39
CA GLY A 163 -6.06 -9.50 1.98
C GLY A 163 -6.29 -8.55 0.79
N SER A 164 -7.45 -7.89 0.74
CA SER A 164 -7.79 -6.94 -0.33
C SER A 164 -7.70 -5.49 0.17
N PHE A 165 -6.91 -4.67 -0.51
CA PHE A 165 -6.81 -3.23 -0.25
C PHE A 165 -7.22 -2.46 -1.51
N ILE A 166 -8.30 -1.70 -1.42
CA ILE A 166 -8.95 -1.08 -2.58
C ILE A 166 -9.12 0.42 -2.32
N VAL A 167 -8.77 1.24 -3.31
CA VAL A 167 -9.00 2.69 -3.31
C VAL A 167 -9.71 3.08 -4.61
N ASP A 168 -10.92 3.64 -4.47
CA ASP A 168 -11.71 4.13 -5.60
C ASP A 168 -11.32 5.55 -6.03
N GLY A 169 -10.80 6.35 -5.10
CA GLY A 169 -10.23 7.68 -5.35
C GLY A 169 -8.78 7.68 -5.82
N GLU A 170 -8.16 8.86 -5.83
CA GLU A 170 -6.71 8.98 -5.95
C GLU A 170 -6.04 8.55 -4.64
N ALA A 171 -4.88 7.90 -4.74
CA ALA A 171 -4.09 7.50 -3.58
C ALA A 171 -2.74 8.22 -3.55
N THR A 172 -2.38 8.85 -2.44
CA THR A 172 -1.09 9.52 -2.25
C THR A 172 -0.38 8.96 -1.03
N PHE A 173 0.89 8.58 -1.21
CA PHE A 173 1.78 8.08 -0.17
C PHE A 173 3.05 8.93 -0.16
N THR A 174 3.26 9.66 0.94
CA THR A 174 4.39 10.57 1.09
C THR A 174 5.12 10.26 2.37
N ARG A 175 6.46 10.16 2.33
CA ARG A 175 7.27 9.93 3.55
C ARG A 175 6.84 8.66 4.32
N CYS A 176 6.62 7.57 3.58
CA CYS A 176 6.30 6.24 4.12
C CYS A 176 7.59 5.43 4.39
N ASP A 177 8.35 5.82 5.40
CA ASP A 177 9.72 5.35 5.57
C ASP A 177 9.83 4.05 6.36
N ILE A 178 10.83 3.23 5.99
CA ILE A 178 11.27 2.08 6.79
C ILE A 178 12.75 2.24 7.10
N THR A 179 13.08 2.38 8.38
CA THR A 179 14.46 2.48 8.86
C THR A 179 14.91 1.17 9.51
N GLY A 180 16.03 0.61 9.04
CA GLY A 180 16.78 -0.40 9.80
C GLY A 180 17.66 0.27 10.86
N ALA A 181 17.69 -0.27 12.08
CA ALA A 181 18.49 0.27 13.16
C ALA A 181 19.40 -0.79 13.79
N GLY A 182 20.68 -0.44 13.96
CA GLY A 182 21.70 -1.33 14.52
C GLY A 182 22.05 -2.48 13.58
N GLU A 183 21.74 -3.71 14.00
CA GLU A 183 21.97 -4.94 13.21
C GLU A 183 20.67 -5.47 12.55
N SER A 184 19.55 -4.78 12.74
CA SER A 184 18.25 -5.15 12.19
C SER A 184 18.06 -4.48 10.83
N PRO A 185 17.99 -5.25 9.72
CA PRO A 185 17.77 -4.66 8.40
C PRO A 185 16.34 -4.10 8.27
N PRO A 186 16.08 -3.20 7.32
CA PRO A 186 14.75 -2.71 7.03
C PRO A 186 13.99 -3.85 6.35
N GLY A 187 12.67 -3.88 6.50
CA GLY A 187 11.88 -4.76 5.67
C GLY A 187 11.59 -4.14 4.32
N PRO A 188 11.01 -4.95 3.42
CA PRO A 188 10.57 -4.49 2.12
C PRO A 188 9.27 -3.65 2.17
N GLY A 189 8.97 -3.00 1.05
CA GLY A 189 7.70 -2.29 0.83
C GLY A 189 7.65 -0.97 1.59
N GLY A 190 8.38 0.05 1.14
CA GLY A 190 8.44 1.34 1.84
C GLY A 190 7.06 1.95 1.96
N ALA A 191 6.36 2.24 0.85
CA ALA A 191 4.96 2.64 0.95
C ALA A 191 4.03 1.43 1.17
N ILE A 192 4.13 0.41 0.32
CA ILE A 192 3.17 -0.70 0.27
C ILE A 192 3.89 -2.04 0.21
N TYR A 193 3.48 -2.96 1.07
CA TYR A 193 3.81 -4.38 0.99
C TYR A 193 2.57 -5.22 0.67
N VAL A 194 2.64 -6.00 -0.40
CA VAL A 194 1.59 -6.94 -0.83
C VAL A 194 2.11 -8.37 -0.67
N GLY A 195 1.55 -9.11 0.28
CA GLY A 195 1.84 -10.52 0.49
C GLY A 195 1.30 -11.41 -0.62
N ALA A 196 1.72 -12.68 -0.63
CA ALA A 196 1.41 -13.61 -1.73
C ALA A 196 -0.08 -13.92 -1.96
N THR A 197 -0.92 -13.71 -0.93
CA THR A 197 -2.38 -13.84 -1.02
C THR A 197 -3.09 -12.49 -1.13
N GLY A 198 -2.31 -11.41 -1.06
CA GLY A 198 -2.81 -10.05 -1.06
C GLY A 198 -3.14 -9.54 -2.44
N SER A 199 -4.06 -8.58 -2.49
CA SER A 199 -4.38 -7.81 -3.67
C SER A 199 -4.49 -6.32 -3.33
N VAL A 200 -4.03 -5.49 -4.27
CA VAL A 200 -4.18 -4.04 -4.23
C VAL A 200 -4.83 -3.57 -5.52
N SER A 201 -5.86 -2.71 -5.41
CA SER A 201 -6.53 -2.12 -6.55
C SER A 201 -6.66 -0.60 -6.37
N PHE A 202 -6.04 0.15 -7.28
CA PHE A 202 -6.23 1.59 -7.41
C PHE A 202 -7.08 1.84 -8.65
N ASN A 203 -8.34 2.25 -8.45
CA ASN A 203 -9.27 2.49 -9.57
C ASN A 203 -9.04 3.84 -10.25
N GLN A 204 -8.25 4.72 -9.64
CA GLN A 204 -7.67 5.92 -10.26
C GLN A 204 -6.13 5.85 -10.19
N GLY A 205 -5.47 6.99 -10.07
CA GLY A 205 -4.01 7.09 -10.00
C GLY A 205 -3.45 6.85 -8.60
N VAL A 206 -2.16 6.51 -8.55
CA VAL A 206 -1.38 6.48 -7.32
C VAL A 206 -0.13 7.35 -7.43
N ALA A 207 0.12 8.19 -6.42
CA ALA A 207 1.33 8.96 -6.26
C ALA A 207 2.11 8.45 -5.05
N ILE A 208 3.38 8.09 -5.24
CA ILE A 208 4.30 7.72 -4.17
C ILE A 208 5.51 8.62 -4.26
N SER A 209 5.80 9.34 -3.17
CA SER A 209 6.92 10.28 -3.14
C SER A 209 7.68 10.32 -1.82
N GLU A 210 8.91 10.81 -1.89
CA GLU A 210 9.76 11.12 -0.71
C GLU A 210 9.83 9.93 0.25
N THR A 211 9.99 8.71 -0.28
CA THR A 211 9.89 7.47 0.49
C THR A 211 11.22 6.73 0.53
N PHE A 212 11.71 6.46 1.73
CA PHE A 212 13.06 5.96 1.93
C PHE A 212 13.07 4.67 2.74
N ILE A 213 13.68 3.62 2.15
CA ILE A 213 14.13 2.46 2.92
C ILE A 213 15.61 2.67 3.26
N THR A 214 15.90 2.95 4.53
CA THR A 214 17.22 3.39 4.97
C THR A 214 17.91 2.35 5.85
N ASP A 215 19.01 1.76 5.36
CA ASP A 215 20.20 1.31 6.08
C ASP A 215 21.29 0.76 5.11
N ASP A 216 22.33 0.10 5.64
CA ASP A 216 23.45 -0.51 4.89
C ASP A 216 23.10 -1.84 4.19
N PHE A 217 21.96 -2.47 4.51
CA PHE A 217 21.55 -3.76 3.95
C PHE A 217 20.38 -3.65 2.97
N GLY A 218 19.65 -2.53 3.03
CA GLY A 218 18.58 -2.06 2.16
C GLY A 218 17.40 -3.03 1.98
N GLY A 219 16.17 -2.53 2.18
CA GLY A 219 14.97 -3.26 1.79
C GLY A 219 14.63 -3.06 0.30
N GLN A 220 13.82 -3.98 -0.22
CA GLN A 220 13.36 -3.99 -1.61
C GLN A 220 12.00 -3.30 -1.75
N GLY A 221 11.68 -2.72 -2.91
CA GLY A 221 10.36 -2.13 -3.15
C GLY A 221 10.14 -0.87 -2.32
N GLY A 222 10.92 0.18 -2.55
CA GLY A 222 10.78 1.46 -1.84
C GLY A 222 9.37 2.04 -1.96
N GLY A 223 8.79 2.02 -3.17
CA GLY A 223 7.37 2.28 -3.35
C GLY A 223 6.53 1.05 -3.00
N ILE A 224 6.49 0.10 -3.93
CA ILE A 224 5.65 -1.10 -3.82
C ILE A 224 6.52 -2.36 -3.84
N TYR A 225 6.34 -3.21 -2.84
CA TYR A 225 6.83 -4.59 -2.85
C TYR A 225 5.67 -5.55 -3.03
N ASN A 226 5.63 -6.24 -4.18
CA ASN A 226 4.53 -7.10 -4.56
C ASN A 226 4.91 -8.57 -4.61
N LEU A 227 4.19 -9.42 -3.87
CA LEU A 227 4.21 -10.88 -4.00
C LEU A 227 2.86 -11.45 -4.45
N GLY A 228 1.82 -10.62 -4.53
CA GLY A 228 0.44 -11.00 -4.87
C GLY A 228 -0.01 -10.31 -6.16
N GLU A 229 -1.15 -9.63 -6.12
CA GLU A 229 -1.74 -8.94 -7.27
C GLU A 229 -1.82 -7.42 -7.04
N VAL A 230 -1.36 -6.62 -8.00
CA VAL A 230 -1.53 -5.16 -7.99
C VAL A 230 -2.13 -4.70 -9.32
N THR A 231 -3.22 -3.96 -9.25
CA THR A 231 -3.86 -3.33 -10.41
C THR A 231 -3.99 -1.83 -10.21
N ILE A 232 -3.53 -1.05 -11.19
CA ILE A 232 -3.64 0.42 -11.23
C ILE A 232 -4.37 0.81 -12.52
N ALA A 233 -5.46 1.58 -12.40
CA ALA A 233 -6.30 1.98 -13.53
C ALA A 233 -6.13 3.44 -13.97
N GLY A 234 -5.42 4.26 -13.20
CA GLY A 234 -5.18 5.68 -13.50
C GLY A 234 -3.71 6.07 -13.52
N ASP A 235 -3.48 7.31 -13.95
CA ASP A 235 -2.14 7.88 -14.12
C ASP A 235 -1.38 7.93 -12.79
N SER A 236 -0.14 7.46 -12.79
CA SER A 236 0.62 7.25 -11.55
C SER A 236 2.00 7.89 -11.57
N ARG A 237 2.50 8.22 -10.38
CA ARG A 237 3.75 8.96 -10.17
C ARG A 237 4.56 8.33 -9.05
N PHE A 238 5.84 8.05 -9.33
CA PHE A 238 6.79 7.46 -8.38
C PHE A 238 8.05 8.33 -8.37
N GLU A 239 8.31 9.03 -7.27
CA GLU A 239 9.35 10.05 -7.24
C GLU A 239 10.13 10.14 -5.95
N ASP A 240 11.42 10.46 -6.02
CA ASP A 240 12.27 10.64 -4.84
C ASP A 240 12.14 9.46 -3.87
N ILE A 241 12.38 8.27 -4.43
CA ILE A 241 12.29 7.00 -3.70
C ILE A 241 13.69 6.41 -3.61
N SER A 242 14.04 5.84 -2.46
CA SER A 242 15.33 5.15 -2.23
C SER A 242 15.13 3.76 -1.66
N ALA A 243 15.79 2.75 -2.25
CA ALA A 243 15.81 1.37 -1.76
C ALA A 243 17.06 0.61 -2.26
N SER A 244 17.27 -0.65 -1.85
CA SER A 244 18.34 -1.49 -2.41
C SER A 244 18.00 -2.06 -3.78
N SER A 245 16.74 -2.42 -4.02
CA SER A 245 16.30 -2.99 -5.29
C SER A 245 14.83 -2.74 -5.57
N GLY A 246 14.50 -2.59 -6.85
CA GLY A 246 13.14 -2.32 -7.31
C GLY A 246 12.63 -1.06 -6.64
N VAL A 247 13.37 0.04 -6.79
CA VAL A 247 13.23 1.20 -5.90
C VAL A 247 11.80 1.74 -5.93
N ALA A 248 11.24 1.99 -7.10
CA ALA A 248 9.80 2.27 -7.18
C ALA A 248 8.98 0.99 -7.01
N ILE A 249 9.28 -0.07 -7.78
CA ILE A 249 8.51 -1.31 -7.77
C ILE A 249 9.43 -2.55 -7.73
N TYR A 250 9.16 -3.44 -6.78
CA TYR A 250 9.68 -4.81 -6.77
C TYR A 250 8.51 -5.79 -6.95
N ASN A 251 8.52 -6.55 -8.04
CA ASN A 251 7.51 -7.56 -8.35
C ASN A 251 8.12 -8.96 -8.24
N GLY A 252 7.72 -9.72 -7.21
CA GLY A 252 8.29 -11.01 -6.86
C GLY A 252 7.85 -12.17 -7.77
N GLU A 253 8.39 -13.35 -7.52
CA GLU A 253 8.09 -14.55 -8.29
C GLU A 253 6.61 -14.95 -8.13
N GLY A 254 5.93 -15.17 -9.26
CA GLY A 254 4.51 -15.52 -9.31
C GLY A 254 3.55 -14.36 -9.03
N ALA A 255 4.06 -13.16 -8.76
CA ALA A 255 3.26 -11.96 -8.57
C ALA A 255 2.79 -11.37 -9.90
N GLU A 256 1.66 -10.68 -9.87
CA GLU A 256 1.07 -10.03 -11.04
C GLU A 256 0.91 -8.52 -10.80
N PHE A 257 1.37 -7.71 -11.74
CA PHE A 257 1.29 -6.25 -11.67
C PHE A 257 0.78 -5.69 -13.00
N TYR A 258 -0.33 -4.95 -12.94
CA TYR A 258 -1.00 -4.40 -14.11
C TYR A 258 -1.22 -2.89 -13.98
N PHE A 259 -0.78 -2.14 -15.00
CA PHE A 259 -1.39 -0.86 -15.33
C PHE A 259 -2.46 -1.11 -16.39
N THR A 260 -3.70 -0.74 -16.14
CA THR A 260 -4.86 -1.02 -17.00
C THR A 260 -5.48 0.28 -17.54
N ASN A 261 -6.42 0.16 -18.48
CA ASN A 261 -7.17 1.30 -19.02
C ASN A 261 -6.31 2.44 -19.61
N ASP A 262 -5.19 2.08 -20.25
CA ASP A 262 -4.21 3.03 -20.81
C ASP A 262 -3.57 3.94 -19.74
N ALA A 263 -3.55 3.50 -18.46
CA ALA A 263 -2.91 4.22 -17.37
C ALA A 263 -1.43 4.46 -17.65
N SER A 264 -1.01 5.72 -17.52
CA SER A 264 0.39 6.10 -17.66
C SER A 264 1.13 6.05 -16.33
N ALA A 265 2.46 5.92 -16.40
CA ALA A 265 3.31 5.91 -15.21
C ALA A 265 4.51 6.84 -15.40
N PHE A 266 4.77 7.68 -14.41
CA PHE A 266 5.92 8.58 -14.37
C PHE A 266 6.85 8.19 -13.22
N PHE A 267 8.12 7.98 -13.54
CA PHE A 267 9.16 7.58 -12.60
C PHE A 267 10.28 8.62 -12.61
N ARG A 268 10.63 9.16 -11.44
CA ARG A 268 11.68 10.18 -11.33
C ARG A 268 12.53 10.07 -10.08
N ASP A 269 13.81 10.45 -10.17
CA ASP A 269 14.68 10.61 -9.00
C ASP A 269 14.71 9.32 -8.13
N LEU A 270 14.93 8.18 -8.80
CA LEU A 270 14.91 6.86 -8.15
C LEU A 270 16.33 6.41 -7.83
N ASN A 271 16.65 6.41 -6.53
CA ASN A 271 18.00 6.16 -6.02
C ASN A 271 18.20 4.69 -5.63
N ASN A 272 19.07 4.00 -6.35
CA ASN A 272 19.34 2.59 -6.16
C ASN A 272 20.71 2.35 -5.54
N ARG A 273 20.73 1.84 -4.30
CA ARG A 273 21.98 1.65 -3.55
C ARG A 273 22.81 0.45 -4.02
N ASP A 274 22.16 -0.62 -4.45
CA ASP A 274 22.84 -1.88 -4.82
C ASP A 274 22.86 -2.13 -6.34
N SER A 275 22.39 -1.16 -7.13
CA SER A 275 22.34 -1.22 -8.60
C SER A 275 21.48 -2.37 -9.15
N VAL A 276 20.37 -2.70 -8.47
CA VAL A 276 19.41 -3.73 -8.93
C VAL A 276 18.05 -3.12 -9.20
N GLY A 277 17.84 -2.50 -10.37
CA GLY A 277 16.54 -1.97 -10.81
C GLY A 277 16.07 -0.73 -10.04
N SER A 278 16.33 0.48 -10.54
CA SER A 278 15.81 1.71 -9.90
C SER A 278 14.30 1.87 -10.12
N GLY A 279 13.82 1.75 -11.35
CA GLY A 279 12.39 1.75 -11.64
C GLY A 279 11.71 0.47 -11.17
N LEU A 280 12.10 -0.65 -11.77
CA LEU A 280 11.41 -1.91 -11.65
C LEU A 280 12.40 -3.08 -11.54
N THR A 281 12.16 -3.96 -10.58
CA THR A 281 12.70 -5.33 -10.57
C THR A 281 11.55 -6.31 -10.72
N ASN A 282 11.54 -7.12 -11.78
CA ASN A 282 10.46 -8.06 -12.07
C ASN A 282 10.94 -9.51 -12.11
N LEU A 283 10.31 -10.34 -11.26
CA LEU A 283 10.43 -11.79 -11.18
C LEU A 283 9.11 -12.51 -11.54
N GLY A 284 8.04 -11.75 -11.79
CA GLY A 284 6.69 -12.26 -12.06
C GLY A 284 6.12 -11.76 -13.40
N TYR A 285 4.83 -11.49 -13.44
CA TYR A 285 4.16 -10.85 -14.58
C TYR A 285 4.02 -9.35 -14.35
N PHE A 286 4.42 -8.55 -15.33
CA PHE A 286 4.30 -7.10 -15.29
C PHE A 286 3.83 -6.55 -16.65
N GLU A 287 2.80 -5.71 -16.65
CA GLU A 287 2.28 -5.09 -17.86
C GLU A 287 1.97 -3.60 -17.68
N PHE A 288 2.52 -2.78 -18.58
CA PHE A 288 2.05 -1.41 -18.81
C PHE A 288 1.05 -1.40 -19.97
N SER A 289 -0.20 -0.99 -19.74
CA SER A 289 -1.14 -0.72 -20.84
C SER A 289 -0.95 0.68 -21.45
N GLY A 290 -0.65 1.70 -20.64
CA GLY A 290 -0.33 3.06 -21.07
C GLY A 290 1.16 3.41 -20.95
N PRO A 291 1.60 4.56 -21.49
CA PRO A 291 3.02 4.93 -21.58
C PRO A 291 3.70 5.03 -20.20
N ALA A 292 4.93 4.52 -20.10
CA ALA A 292 5.80 4.72 -18.94
C ALA A 292 6.97 5.65 -19.28
N LEU A 293 7.18 6.70 -18.47
CA LEU A 293 8.28 7.65 -18.62
C LEU A 293 9.20 7.58 -17.40
N PHE A 294 10.46 7.24 -17.64
CA PHE A 294 11.51 7.18 -16.63
C PHE A 294 12.49 8.33 -16.83
N VAL A 295 12.71 9.13 -15.80
CA VAL A 295 13.56 10.34 -15.84
C VAL A 295 14.51 10.32 -14.64
N GLU A 296 15.81 10.50 -14.85
CA GLU A 296 16.76 10.60 -13.71
C GLU A 296 16.72 9.36 -12.78
N ALA A 297 16.52 8.17 -13.37
CA ALA A 297 16.52 6.89 -12.64
C ALA A 297 17.87 6.18 -12.81
N ASP A 298 18.44 5.68 -11.71
CA ASP A 298 19.76 5.01 -11.73
C ASP A 298 19.73 3.73 -12.58
N ALA A 299 20.77 3.47 -13.38
CA ALA A 299 20.85 2.25 -14.16
C ALA A 299 21.21 1.02 -13.28
N PRO A 300 20.70 -0.19 -13.61
CA PRO A 300 19.63 -0.44 -14.58
C PRO A 300 18.27 0.05 -14.07
N VAL A 301 17.47 0.62 -14.97
CA VAL A 301 16.12 1.13 -14.66
C VAL A 301 15.13 -0.02 -14.50
N ILE A 302 15.17 -0.98 -15.42
CA ILE A 302 14.34 -2.19 -15.34
C ILE A 302 15.24 -3.43 -15.32
N VAL A 303 14.99 -4.30 -14.36
CA VAL A 303 15.58 -5.64 -14.28
C VAL A 303 14.47 -6.67 -14.47
N ALA A 304 14.61 -7.57 -15.44
CA ALA A 304 13.72 -8.69 -15.67
C ALA A 304 14.50 -10.00 -15.54
N THR A 305 14.12 -10.85 -14.58
CA THR A 305 14.87 -12.07 -14.25
C THR A 305 14.37 -13.29 -15.02
N GLU A 306 15.06 -14.42 -14.86
CA GLU A 306 14.62 -15.72 -15.36
C GLU A 306 13.13 -15.95 -15.05
N THR A 307 12.37 -16.43 -16.04
CA THR A 307 10.93 -16.78 -15.95
C THR A 307 9.94 -15.61 -15.78
N SER A 308 10.42 -14.38 -15.64
CA SER A 308 9.56 -13.20 -15.62
C SER A 308 8.96 -12.89 -17.00
N GLN A 309 7.81 -12.21 -17.01
CA GLN A 309 7.22 -11.61 -18.20
C GLN A 309 7.04 -10.11 -17.98
N THR A 310 7.60 -9.29 -18.85
CA THR A 310 7.44 -7.83 -18.81
C THR A 310 6.97 -7.33 -20.18
N ILE A 311 5.86 -6.58 -20.18
CA ILE A 311 5.29 -5.98 -21.37
C ILE A 311 5.32 -4.45 -21.21
N LEU A 312 6.09 -3.77 -22.05
CA LEU A 312 6.07 -2.31 -22.14
C LEU A 312 5.03 -1.86 -23.16
N SER A 313 4.37 -0.74 -22.89
CA SER A 313 3.44 -0.09 -23.80
C SER A 313 4.17 0.75 -24.86
N GLU A 314 3.44 1.09 -25.92
CA GLU A 314 3.92 2.04 -26.92
C GLU A 314 4.19 3.42 -26.32
N ASN A 315 5.14 4.16 -26.91
CA ASN A 315 5.56 5.50 -26.49
C ASN A 315 6.19 5.59 -25.08
N SER A 316 6.51 4.47 -24.43
CA SER A 316 7.34 4.50 -23.23
C SER A 316 8.73 5.08 -23.52
N ALA A 317 9.30 5.79 -22.56
CA ALA A 317 10.57 6.50 -22.74
C ALA A 317 11.48 6.44 -21.51
N PHE A 318 12.79 6.39 -21.77
CA PHE A 318 13.84 6.34 -20.76
C PHE A 318 14.79 7.52 -20.96
N TRP A 319 14.87 8.41 -19.98
CA TRP A 319 15.71 9.60 -19.95
C TRP A 319 16.75 9.45 -18.83
N THR A 320 17.88 8.82 -19.13
CA THR A 320 18.93 8.46 -18.15
C THR A 320 20.21 9.26 -18.37
N PHE A 321 21.00 9.46 -17.30
CA PHE A 321 22.26 10.21 -17.37
C PHE A 321 23.41 9.41 -18.00
N ASP A 322 23.39 8.08 -17.93
CA ASP A 322 24.46 7.26 -18.50
C ASP A 322 24.37 7.22 -20.03
N GLU A 323 25.46 7.63 -20.68
CA GLU A 323 25.59 7.78 -22.14
C GLU A 323 25.57 6.44 -22.89
N GLU A 324 25.67 5.30 -22.19
CA GLU A 324 25.64 3.98 -22.80
C GLU A 324 24.20 3.44 -22.88
N PHE A 325 23.61 3.61 -24.07
CA PHE A 325 22.28 3.16 -24.54
C PHE A 325 21.85 1.71 -24.17
N GLY A 326 22.71 0.90 -23.56
CA GLY A 326 22.46 -0.49 -23.19
C GLY A 326 22.27 -0.76 -21.70
N GLU A 327 22.43 0.22 -20.80
CA GLU A 327 22.43 -0.05 -19.35
C GLU A 327 21.06 0.12 -18.69
N ALA A 328 20.12 0.81 -19.32
CA ALA A 328 18.79 1.06 -18.74
C ALA A 328 17.97 -0.23 -18.50
N LEU A 329 18.25 -1.30 -19.25
CA LEU A 329 17.54 -2.57 -19.16
C LEU A 329 18.53 -3.71 -18.88
N SER A 330 18.28 -4.50 -17.84
CA SER A 330 18.96 -5.77 -17.58
C SER A 330 17.96 -6.91 -17.69
N VAL A 331 17.96 -7.59 -18.82
CA VAL A 331 17.01 -8.66 -19.14
C VAL A 331 17.75 -9.99 -19.22
N ASP A 332 17.36 -10.94 -18.39
CA ASP A 332 17.88 -12.31 -18.46
C ASP A 332 17.48 -13.00 -19.78
N GLU A 333 18.34 -13.86 -20.34
CA GLU A 333 18.06 -14.58 -21.59
C GLU A 333 16.80 -15.46 -21.53
N ALA A 334 16.39 -15.90 -20.34
CA ALA A 334 15.20 -16.72 -20.12
C ALA A 334 13.95 -15.90 -19.76
N ALA A 335 14.03 -14.57 -19.67
CA ALA A 335 12.88 -13.70 -19.46
C ALA A 335 12.07 -13.49 -20.76
N ASP A 336 10.75 -13.37 -20.65
CA ASP A 336 9.90 -12.94 -21.76
C ASP A 336 9.69 -11.42 -21.70
N PHE A 337 10.45 -10.68 -22.51
CA PHE A 337 10.45 -9.22 -22.48
C PHE A 337 9.97 -8.61 -23.81
N THR A 338 8.85 -7.92 -23.78
CA THR A 338 8.24 -7.30 -24.98
C THR A 338 8.44 -5.79 -24.99
N ILE A 339 9.18 -5.28 -25.98
CA ILE A 339 9.44 -3.84 -26.21
C ILE A 339 8.85 -3.43 -27.56
N PRO A 340 7.84 -2.56 -27.60
CA PRO A 340 7.36 -1.99 -28.86
C PRO A 340 8.41 -1.13 -29.57
N ALA A 341 8.37 -1.08 -30.90
CA ALA A 341 9.34 -0.32 -31.70
C ALA A 341 9.31 1.20 -31.47
N SER A 342 8.25 1.71 -30.83
CA SER A 342 8.06 3.12 -30.48
C SER A 342 8.74 3.53 -29.17
N VAL A 343 9.32 2.60 -28.41
CA VAL A 343 10.00 2.92 -27.15
C VAL A 343 11.26 3.75 -27.44
N VAL A 344 11.43 4.86 -26.71
CA VAL A 344 12.51 5.83 -26.94
C VAL A 344 13.50 5.84 -25.78
N PHE A 345 14.79 5.84 -26.09
CA PHE A 345 15.86 6.06 -25.13
C PHE A 345 16.55 7.38 -25.45
N VAL A 346 16.64 8.26 -24.47
CA VAL A 346 17.24 9.60 -24.57
C VAL A 346 18.36 9.69 -23.54
N GLY A 347 19.59 9.83 -24.00
CA GLY A 347 20.72 10.19 -23.16
C GLY A 347 20.85 11.70 -23.05
N PHE A 348 21.28 12.21 -21.89
CA PHE A 348 21.71 13.60 -21.74
C PHE A 348 23.16 13.73 -22.23
N GLU A 349 23.44 14.68 -23.14
CA GLU A 349 24.80 15.08 -23.54
C GLU A 349 25.43 16.10 -22.57
#